data_AF-A0A1I5AB44-F1
#
_entry.id   AF-A0A1I5AB44-F1
#
_cell.length_a   1.000
_cell.length_b   1.000
_cell.length_c   1.000
_cell.angle_alpha   90.00
_cell.angle_beta   90.00
_cell.angle_gamma   90.00
#
_symmetry.space_group_name_H-M   'P 1'
#
loop_
_entity.id
_entity.type
_entity.pdbx_description
1 polymer ?
#
loop_
_entity_poly.entity_id
_entity_poly.type
_entity_poly.pdbx_seq_one_letter_code
_entity_poly.pdbx_strand_id
1 'polypeptide(L)'
;MEKPKKCISVEEARKEQDEWVKTRGREIARGQGYEDTREFWYSLDELQEYLDYVREKSKEQGVEKPGIRFYLGAYPRTNAKKSYSTIFLAPTKGATGETEISEEGSDPNNYEIEPMNIVQGGDPPTIY
;
A
#
# COMPACT_ATOMS: atom_id res chain seq x y z
N MET A 1 13.67 17.18 -12.41
CA MET A 1 12.54 17.14 -11.45
C MET A 1 13.11 17.35 -10.05
N GLU A 2 12.41 18.11 -9.22
CA GLU A 2 12.77 18.24 -7.80
C GLU A 2 12.29 17.02 -7.01
N LYS A 3 12.97 16.72 -5.89
CA LYS A 3 12.57 15.65 -4.97
C LYS A 3 11.18 15.96 -4.39
N PRO A 4 10.21 15.03 -4.43
CA PRO A 4 8.91 15.25 -3.80
C PRO A 4 9.03 15.57 -2.31
N LYS A 5 8.18 16.50 -1.83
CA LYS A 5 8.22 17.03 -0.45
C LYS A 5 8.11 15.97 0.66
N LYS A 6 7.44 14.84 0.38
CA LYS A 6 7.18 13.76 1.35
C LYS A 6 8.23 12.63 1.31
N CYS A 7 9.28 12.73 0.50
CA CYS A 7 10.32 11.71 0.44
C CYS A 7 11.29 11.85 1.63
N ILE A 8 11.40 10.82 2.46
CA ILE A 8 12.39 10.71 3.55
C ILE A 8 13.79 10.35 3.02
N SER A 9 14.79 10.30 3.90
CA SER A 9 16.12 9.78 3.60
C SER A 9 16.18 8.24 3.70
N VAL A 10 17.19 7.64 3.07
CA VAL A 10 17.43 6.19 3.17
C VAL A 10 17.73 5.76 4.61
N GLU A 11 18.39 6.61 5.40
CA GLU A 11 18.69 6.32 6.80
C GLU A 11 17.43 6.31 7.67
N GLU A 12 16.52 7.26 7.45
CA GLU A 12 15.22 7.30 8.14
C GLU A 12 14.38 6.06 7.80
N ALA A 13 14.29 5.70 6.52
CA ALA A 13 13.55 4.51 6.09
C ALA A 13 14.13 3.21 6.70
N ARG A 14 15.47 3.09 6.82
CA ARG A 14 16.13 1.97 7.50
C ARG A 14 15.76 1.90 8.99
N LYS A 15 15.77 3.04 9.69
CA LYS A 15 15.39 3.11 11.12
C LYS A 15 13.93 2.70 11.34
N GLU A 16 13.02 3.17 10.49
CA GLU A 16 11.59 2.81 10.57
C GLU A 16 11.38 1.31 10.33
N GLN A 17 12.07 0.73 9.34
CA GLN A 17 11.97 -0.69 9.04
C GLN A 17 12.57 -1.57 10.15
N ASP A 18 13.73 -1.20 10.69
CA ASP A 18 14.34 -1.86 11.84
C ASP A 18 13.39 -1.90 13.05
N GLU A 19 12.70 -0.78 13.32
CA GLU A 19 11.73 -0.69 14.41
C GLU A 19 10.50 -1.59 14.15
N TRP A 20 10.02 -1.65 12.90
CA TRP A 20 8.94 -2.56 12.53
C TRP A 20 9.34 -4.02 12.76
N VAL A 21 10.54 -4.43 12.36
CA VAL A 21 11.05 -5.80 12.54
C VAL A 21 11.14 -6.17 14.02
N LYS A 22 11.72 -5.27 14.83
CA LYS A 22 11.92 -5.50 16.28
C LYS A 22 10.60 -5.55 17.06
N THR A 23 9.56 -4.89 16.55
CA THR A 23 8.25 -4.81 17.22
C THR A 23 7.18 -5.65 16.52
N ARG A 24 6.57 -5.14 15.44
CA ARG A 24 5.41 -5.77 14.78
C ARG A 24 5.81 -7.09 14.14
N GLY A 25 6.93 -7.12 13.42
CA GLY A 25 7.44 -8.33 12.77
C GLY A 25 7.66 -9.47 13.74
N ARG A 26 8.22 -9.17 14.92
CA ARG A 26 8.42 -10.15 15.99
C ARG A 26 7.11 -10.75 16.51
N GLU A 27 6.10 -9.93 16.81
CA GLU A 27 4.82 -10.43 17.34
C GLU A 27 4.02 -11.19 16.26
N ILE A 28 4.05 -10.72 15.01
CA ILE A 28 3.45 -11.44 13.88
C ILE A 28 4.12 -12.81 13.70
N ALA A 29 5.45 -12.86 13.66
CA ALA A 29 6.17 -14.11 13.49
C ALA A 29 5.89 -15.10 14.62
N ARG A 30 5.79 -14.60 15.86
CA ARG A 30 5.41 -15.41 17.03
C ARG A 30 3.98 -15.95 16.90
N GLY A 31 3.02 -15.13 16.47
CA GLY A 31 1.63 -15.52 16.30
C GLY A 31 1.40 -16.49 15.15
N GLN A 32 2.14 -16.32 14.05
CA GLN A 32 2.04 -17.16 12.85
C GLN A 32 2.86 -18.45 12.95
N GLY A 33 3.95 -18.44 13.72
CA GLY A 33 4.93 -19.53 13.79
C GLY A 33 5.93 -19.56 12.62
N TYR A 34 6.00 -18.48 11.85
CA TYR A 34 6.92 -18.28 10.72
C TYR A 34 7.13 -16.79 10.45
N GLU A 35 8.24 -16.41 9.80
CA GLU A 35 8.46 -15.03 9.36
C GLU A 35 7.46 -14.67 8.24
N ASP A 36 6.72 -13.58 8.42
CA ASP A 36 5.70 -13.11 7.48
C ASP A 36 6.26 -12.08 6.49
N THR A 37 5.57 -11.87 5.38
CA THR A 37 5.90 -10.85 4.37
C THR A 37 5.74 -9.45 4.95
N ARG A 38 6.69 -8.57 4.66
CA ARG A 38 6.72 -7.17 5.16
C ARG A 38 7.15 -6.14 4.13
N GLU A 39 7.41 -6.59 2.91
CA GLU A 39 7.79 -5.74 1.79
C GLU A 39 7.06 -6.24 0.54
N PHE A 40 6.75 -5.28 -0.34
CA PHE A 40 5.84 -5.47 -1.44
C PHE A 40 6.38 -4.65 -2.62
N TRP A 41 6.75 -5.34 -3.68
CA TRP A 41 7.33 -4.77 -4.87
C TRP A 41 6.35 -4.77 -6.05
N TYR A 42 6.33 -3.64 -6.76
CA TYR A 42 5.71 -3.49 -8.08
C TYR A 42 6.76 -2.98 -9.05
N SER A 43 6.68 -3.37 -10.32
CA SER A 43 7.37 -2.60 -11.34
C SER A 43 6.77 -1.18 -11.43
N LEU A 44 7.58 -0.22 -11.86
CA LEU A 44 7.08 1.14 -12.09
C LEU A 44 5.99 1.15 -13.17
N ASP A 45 6.12 0.29 -14.19
CA ASP A 45 5.18 0.20 -15.30
C ASP A 45 3.82 -0.34 -14.84
N GLU A 46 3.76 -1.43 -14.06
CA GLU A 46 2.51 -1.98 -13.53
C GLU A 46 1.83 -1.00 -12.57
N LEU A 47 2.61 -0.32 -11.72
CA LEU A 47 2.06 0.68 -10.82
C LEU A 47 1.51 1.86 -11.61
N GLN A 48 2.23 2.33 -12.64
CA GLN A 48 1.78 3.43 -13.48
C GLN A 48 0.51 3.07 -14.27
N GLU A 49 0.45 1.86 -14.85
CA GLU A 49 -0.73 1.33 -15.53
C GLU A 49 -1.97 1.38 -14.63
N TYR A 50 -1.85 0.91 -13.38
CA TYR A 50 -2.96 0.95 -12.44
C TYR A 50 -3.35 2.39 -12.03
N LEU A 51 -2.37 3.27 -11.83
CA LEU A 51 -2.66 4.68 -11.55
C LEU A 51 -3.40 5.36 -12.70
N ASP A 52 -3.08 5.02 -13.95
CA ASP A 52 -3.77 5.55 -15.13
C ASP A 52 -5.18 4.98 -15.27
N TYR A 53 -5.36 3.67 -15.02
CA TYR A 53 -6.68 3.05 -14.90
C TYR A 53 -7.59 3.79 -13.90
N VAL A 54 -7.08 4.05 -12.69
CA VAL A 54 -7.82 4.76 -11.64
C VAL A 54 -8.19 6.18 -12.07
N ARG A 55 -7.26 6.91 -12.71
CA ARG A 55 -7.52 8.26 -13.21
C ARG A 55 -8.60 8.28 -14.29
N GLU A 56 -8.53 7.36 -15.24
CA GLU A 56 -9.51 7.25 -16.34
C GLU A 56 -10.91 6.97 -15.79
N LYS A 57 -11.06 5.96 -14.93
CA LYS A 57 -12.34 5.63 -14.29
C LYS A 57 -12.87 6.72 -13.37
N SER A 58 -11.99 7.39 -12.64
CA SER A 58 -12.39 8.52 -11.80
C SER A 58 -12.90 9.69 -12.65
N LYS A 59 -12.27 9.96 -13.79
CA LYS A 59 -12.71 11.00 -14.73
C LYS A 59 -14.08 10.69 -15.32
N GLU A 60 -14.37 9.43 -15.68
CA GLU A 60 -15.71 8.98 -16.11
C GLU A 60 -16.79 9.28 -15.05
N GLN A 61 -16.41 9.27 -13.76
CA GLN A 61 -17.29 9.55 -12.62
C GLN A 61 -17.32 11.02 -12.19
N GLY A 62 -16.59 11.91 -12.86
CA GLY A 62 -16.48 13.32 -12.48
C GLY A 62 -15.62 13.59 -11.24
N VAL A 63 -14.77 12.63 -10.84
CA VAL A 63 -13.81 12.78 -9.75
C VAL A 63 -12.51 13.36 -10.29
N GLU A 64 -12.22 14.62 -9.95
CA GLU A 64 -11.06 15.35 -10.51
C GLU A 64 -9.73 15.00 -9.83
N LYS A 65 -9.76 14.67 -8.54
CA LYS A 65 -8.57 14.46 -7.70
C LYS A 65 -8.67 13.10 -6.97
N PRO A 66 -8.67 11.96 -7.69
CA PRO A 66 -8.70 10.66 -7.05
C PRO A 66 -7.40 10.40 -6.28
N GLY A 67 -7.50 9.61 -5.22
CA GLY A 67 -6.36 9.13 -4.44
C GLY A 67 -6.24 7.61 -4.45
N ILE A 68 -5.20 7.12 -3.79
CA ILE A 68 -4.98 5.70 -3.52
C ILE A 68 -4.82 5.50 -2.02
N ARG A 69 -5.54 4.53 -1.47
CA ARG A 69 -5.42 4.06 -0.10
C ARG A 69 -4.81 2.66 -0.09
N PHE A 70 -3.84 2.46 0.81
CA PHE A 70 -3.22 1.15 1.00
C PHE A 70 -3.89 0.43 2.16
N TYR A 71 -4.26 -0.83 1.95
CA TYR A 71 -4.78 -1.71 2.98
C TYR A 71 -3.82 -2.85 3.23
N LEU A 72 -3.61 -3.20 4.50
CA LEU A 72 -3.03 -4.48 4.88
C LEU A 72 -4.09 -5.58 4.70
N GLY A 73 -3.72 -6.66 4.04
CA GLY A 73 -4.51 -7.87 3.90
C GLY A 73 -3.66 -9.11 4.18
N ALA A 74 -4.28 -10.28 4.11
CA ALA A 74 -3.58 -11.56 4.17
C ALA A 74 -4.25 -12.53 3.22
N TYR A 75 -3.45 -13.36 2.53
CA TYR A 75 -4.00 -14.46 1.75
C TYR A 75 -4.57 -15.54 2.67
N PRO A 76 -5.71 -16.17 2.33
CA PRO A 76 -6.27 -17.21 3.17
C PRO A 76 -5.29 -18.39 3.30
N ARG A 77 -5.15 -18.91 4.53
CA ARG A 77 -4.39 -20.14 4.77
C ARG A 77 -5.02 -21.29 3.99
N THR A 78 -4.19 -22.08 3.32
CA THR A 78 -4.60 -23.35 2.71
C THR A 78 -3.69 -24.48 3.18
N ASN A 79 -3.98 -25.72 2.80
CA ASN A 79 -3.10 -26.85 3.09
C ASN A 79 -1.73 -26.73 2.40
N ALA A 80 -1.65 -25.99 1.28
CA ALA A 80 -0.44 -25.86 0.49
C ALA A 80 0.31 -24.53 0.70
N LYS A 81 -0.34 -23.50 1.25
CA LYS A 81 0.22 -22.15 1.36
C LYS A 81 -0.06 -21.53 2.73
N LYS A 82 0.96 -20.87 3.27
CA LYS A 82 0.85 -20.06 4.49
C LYS A 82 0.00 -18.80 4.24
N SER A 83 -0.48 -18.20 5.32
CA SER A 83 -1.34 -17.01 5.31
C SER A 83 -0.49 -15.74 5.30
N TYR A 84 0.32 -15.56 4.25
CA TYR A 84 1.21 -14.40 4.18
C TYR A 84 0.44 -13.09 4.03
N SER A 85 0.96 -12.05 4.66
CA SER A 85 0.49 -10.68 4.53
C SER A 85 0.64 -10.18 3.09
N THR A 86 -0.27 -9.30 2.68
CA THR A 86 -0.26 -8.58 1.40
C THR A 86 -0.69 -7.13 1.61
N ILE A 87 -0.47 -6.28 0.61
CA ILE A 87 -1.15 -4.99 0.50
C ILE A 87 -2.02 -4.97 -0.75
N PHE A 88 -3.07 -4.15 -0.71
CA PHE A 88 -3.79 -3.79 -1.92
C PHE A 88 -4.05 -2.29 -1.97
N LEU A 89 -4.08 -1.74 -3.18
CA LEU A 89 -4.25 -0.32 -3.46
C LEU A 89 -5.71 -0.09 -3.87
N ALA A 90 -6.47 0.60 -3.02
CA ALA A 90 -7.86 0.93 -3.25
C ALA A 90 -8.00 2.38 -3.74
N PRO A 91 -8.77 2.65 -4.81
CA PRO A 91 -9.02 4.01 -5.27
C PRO A 91 -9.88 4.81 -4.27
N THR A 92 -9.78 6.14 -4.26
CA THR A 92 -10.62 7.03 -3.44
C THR A 92 -11.32 8.09 -4.29
N LYS A 93 -12.48 8.57 -3.84
CA LYS A 93 -13.31 9.54 -4.61
C LYS A 93 -12.85 11.01 -4.52
N GLY A 94 -11.71 11.30 -3.88
CA GLY A 94 -11.19 12.66 -3.67
C GLY A 94 -12.07 13.51 -2.73
N ALA A 95 -11.47 14.28 -1.82
CA ALA A 95 -12.25 15.24 -1.02
C ALA A 95 -12.79 16.34 -1.94
N THR A 96 -14.11 16.58 -1.90
CA THR A 96 -14.71 17.75 -2.53
C THR A 96 -14.27 19.01 -1.78
N GLY A 97 -13.23 19.69 -2.27
CA GLY A 97 -12.84 21.01 -1.74
C GLY A 97 -11.33 21.25 -1.77
N GLU A 98 -10.94 22.38 -2.36
CA GLU A 98 -9.60 22.95 -2.23
C GLU A 98 -9.40 23.51 -0.83
N THR A 99 -8.88 22.71 0.08
CA THR A 99 -8.24 23.25 1.28
C THR A 99 -6.93 22.52 1.49
N GLU A 100 -5.84 23.27 1.30
CA GLU A 100 -4.56 22.95 1.91
C GLU A 100 -4.83 22.69 3.39
N ILE A 101 -4.57 21.46 3.84
CA ILE A 101 -4.92 20.93 5.15
C ILE A 101 -6.42 20.58 5.26
N SER A 102 -6.84 19.47 4.66
CA SER A 102 -7.96 18.73 5.22
C SER A 102 -7.50 18.16 6.56
N GLU A 103 -7.95 18.78 7.65
CA GLU A 103 -7.91 18.14 8.96
C GLU A 103 -8.62 16.78 8.84
N GLU A 104 -7.81 15.72 8.95
CA GLU A 104 -8.12 14.31 9.19
C GLU A 104 -9.56 13.86 8.89
N GLY A 105 -9.80 13.44 7.65
CA GLY A 105 -11.07 12.81 7.28
C GLY A 105 -11.07 11.97 6.02
N SER A 106 -9.91 11.44 5.64
CA SER A 106 -9.58 10.50 4.54
C SER A 106 -10.64 10.31 3.44
N ASP A 107 -10.31 10.72 2.20
CA ASP A 107 -11.12 10.50 1.00
C ASP A 107 -11.78 9.11 0.99
N PRO A 108 -13.12 9.01 0.85
CA PRO A 108 -13.80 7.73 0.92
C PRO A 108 -13.30 6.81 -0.19
N ASN A 109 -13.23 5.52 0.10
CA ASN A 109 -12.93 4.53 -0.93
C ASN A 109 -13.93 4.63 -2.07
N ASN A 110 -13.42 4.42 -3.28
CA ASN A 110 -14.22 4.24 -4.45
C ASN A 110 -14.37 2.74 -4.73
N TYR A 111 -15.48 2.17 -4.26
CA TYR A 111 -15.78 0.75 -4.46
C TYR A 111 -16.29 0.42 -5.88
N GLU A 112 -16.42 1.41 -6.76
CA GLU A 112 -16.80 1.23 -8.16
C GLU A 112 -15.60 1.04 -9.09
N ILE A 113 -14.38 1.16 -8.55
CA ILE A 113 -13.12 0.91 -9.27
C ILE A 113 -12.38 -0.19 -8.51
N GLU A 114 -11.95 -1.23 -9.23
CA GLU A 114 -11.32 -2.41 -8.64
C GLU A 114 -9.98 -2.07 -7.97
N PRO A 115 -9.69 -2.66 -6.80
CA PRO A 115 -8.39 -2.52 -6.16
C PRO A 115 -7.33 -3.39 -6.84
N MET A 116 -6.08 -2.90 -6.88
CA MET A 116 -4.93 -3.69 -7.31
C MET A 116 -4.33 -4.47 -6.13
N ASN A 117 -4.23 -5.78 -6.29
CA ASN A 117 -3.54 -6.72 -5.40
C ASN A 117 -2.66 -7.64 -6.29
N ILE A 118 -1.89 -8.54 -5.68
CA ILE A 118 -0.89 -9.45 -6.29
C ILE A 118 0.47 -8.75 -6.38
N VAL A 119 1.01 -8.43 -5.20
CA VAL A 119 2.32 -7.80 -5.07
C VAL A 119 3.36 -8.89 -4.85
N GLN A 120 4.52 -8.77 -5.48
CA GLN A 120 5.61 -9.68 -5.19
C GLN A 120 6.21 -9.31 -3.84
N GLY A 121 6.29 -10.28 -2.94
CA GLY A 121 6.97 -10.15 -1.66
C GLY A 121 7.95 -11.31 -1.46
N GLY A 122 9.05 -11.04 -0.80
CA GLY A 122 10.12 -12.01 -0.52
C GLY A 122 9.74 -13.00 0.58
N ASP A 123 10.20 -14.24 0.40
CA ASP A 123 10.22 -15.30 1.42
C ASP A 123 11.64 -15.93 1.42
N PRO A 124 12.55 -15.53 2.33
CA PRO A 124 12.36 -14.56 3.40
C PRO A 124 12.26 -13.11 2.88
N PRO A 125 11.68 -12.18 3.66
CA PRO A 125 11.53 -10.79 3.22
C PRO A 125 12.86 -10.06 3.11
N THR A 126 12.96 -9.14 2.16
CA THR A 126 14.13 -8.26 2.01
C THR A 126 14.27 -7.31 3.20
N ILE A 127 15.48 -7.19 3.75
CA ILE A 127 15.82 -6.16 4.72
C ILE A 127 16.14 -4.87 3.96
N TYR A 128 15.43 -3.79 4.28
CA TYR A 128 15.66 -2.46 3.72
C TYR A 128 17.03 -1.91 4.14
#